data_AF-A0A0V0HV49-F1
#
_entry.id   AF-A0A0V0HV49-F1
#
_cell.length_a   1.000
_cell.length_b   1.000
_cell.length_c   1.000
_cell.angle_alpha   90.00
_cell.angle_beta   90.00
_cell.angle_gamma   90.00
#
_symmetry.space_group_name_H-M   'P 1'
#
loop_
_entity.id
_entity.type
_entity.pdbx_description
1 polymer ?
#
loop_
_entity_poly.entity_id
_entity_poly.type
_entity_poly.pdbx_seq_one_letter_code
_entity_poly.pdbx_strand_id
1 'polypeptide(L)' 'MPQFFVTVWRFICRFLDKATQRKMRIVMSEEQKQEFIREVGEDVLPEEYGGRAKLVLLQDVAVNY' A
#
# COMPACT_ATOMS: atom_id res chain seq x y z
N MET A 1 -2.96 -14.44 -0.98
CA MET A 1 -1.66 -14.27 -0.31
C MET A 1 -0.95 -15.61 -0.23
N PRO A 2 0.38 -15.69 -0.42
CA PRO A 2 1.11 -16.93 -0.18
C PRO A 2 1.09 -17.29 1.31
N GLN A 3 0.78 -18.54 1.65
CA GLN A 3 0.73 -19.00 3.05
C GLN A 3 2.07 -18.80 3.79
N PHE A 4 3.19 -18.73 3.08
CA PHE A 4 4.52 -18.50 3.66
C PHE A 4 4.71 -17.08 4.24
N PHE A 5 3.88 -16.10 3.83
CA PHE A 5 4.06 -14.70 4.23
C PHE A 5 3.90 -14.52 5.76
N VAL A 6 2.94 -15.21 6.38
CA VAL A 6 2.73 -15.17 7.83
C VAL A 6 3.96 -15.66 8.59
N THR A 7 4.61 -16.71 8.08
CA THR A 7 5.83 -17.27 8.67
C THR A 7 7.00 -16.29 8.57
N VAL A 8 7.20 -15.69 7.38
CA VAL A 8 8.23 -14.67 7.16
C VAL A 8 7.98 -13.44 8.05
N TRP A 9 6.73 -13.01 8.14
CA TRP A 9 6.35 -11.88 8.99
C TRP A 9 6.66 -12.10 10.46
N ARG A 10 6.34 -13.30 10.98
CA ARG A 10 6.63 -13.66 12.38
C ARG A 10 8.14 -13.66 12.68
N PHE A 11 8.96 -13.99 11.69
CA PHE A 11 10.42 -13.92 11.81
C PHE A 11 10.91 -12.46 11.83
N ILE A 12 10.43 -11.63 10.90
CA ILE A 12 10.84 -10.22 10.77
C ILE A 12 10.38 -9.39 11.98
N CYS A 13 9.16 -9.60 12.51
CA CYS A 13 8.63 -8.86 13.64
C CYS A 13 9.49 -8.95 14.91
N ARG A 14 10.32 -9.99 15.07
CA ARG A 14 11.27 -10.08 16.20
C ARG A 14 12.35 -9.01 16.17
N PHE A 15 12.61 -8.40 15.02
CA PHE A 15 13.63 -7.37 14.83
C PHE A 15 13.05 -5.95 14.78
N LEU A 16 11.73 -5.80 14.81
CA LEU A 16 11.05 -4.50 14.71
C LEU A 16 10.58 -4.04 16.09
N ASP A 17 10.71 -2.74 16.38
CA ASP A 17 10.15 -2.14 17.59
C ASP A 17 8.61 -2.23 17.61
N LYS A 18 8.03 -2.24 18.82
CA LYS A 18 6.57 -2.34 19.02
C LYS A 18 5.81 -1.19 18.34
N ALA A 19 6.38 0.00 18.24
CA ALA A 19 5.76 1.12 17.54
C ALA A 19 5.66 0.86 16.03
N THR A 20 6.71 0.30 15.42
CA THR A 20 6.71 -0.07 14.00
C THR A 20 5.72 -1.20 13.73
N GLN A 21 5.70 -2.23 14.57
CA GLN A 21 4.76 -3.34 14.44
C GLN A 21 3.29 -2.89 14.45
N ARG A 22 2.96 -1.89 15.28
CA ARG A 22 1.59 -1.34 15.38
C ARG A 22 1.16 -0.51 14.16
N LYS A 23 2.10 0.11 13.46
CA LYS A 23 1.81 0.94 12.28
C LYS A 23 1.66 0.13 11.00
N MET A 24 2.19 -1.09 10.96
CA MET A 24 2.13 -1.93 9.77
C MET A 24 0.76 -2.61 9.66
N ARG A 25 0.08 -2.36 8.54
CA ARG A 25 -1.22 -2.95 8.22
C ARG A 25 -1.06 -3.86 7.00
N ILE A 26 -1.29 -5.16 7.18
CA ILE A 26 -1.24 -6.14 6.10
C ILE A 26 -2.63 -6.23 5.48
N VAL A 27 -2.77 -5.82 4.22
CA VAL A 27 -4.03 -5.89 3.47
C VAL A 27 -4.16 -7.29 2.85
N MET A 28 -5.18 -8.03 3.24
CA MET A 28 -5.41 -9.41 2.79
C MET A 28 -6.78 -9.66 2.17
N SER A 29 -7.82 -8.95 2.62
CA SER A 29 -9.18 -9.06 2.09
C SER A 29 -9.52 -7.92 1.15
N GLU A 30 -10.51 -8.14 0.29
CA GLU A 30 -11.02 -7.09 -0.59
C GLU A 30 -11.61 -5.92 0.22
N GLU A 31 -12.27 -6.21 1.35
CA GLU A 31 -12.76 -5.18 2.27
C GLU A 31 -11.62 -4.29 2.81
N GLN A 32 -10.51 -4.90 3.24
CA GLN A 32 -9.34 -4.16 3.71
C GLN A 32 -8.68 -3.36 2.57
N LYS A 33 -8.75 -3.86 1.34
CA LYS A 33 -8.26 -3.15 0.16
C LYS A 33 -9.12 -1.92 -0.15
N GLN A 34 -10.44 -2.03 -0.06
CA GLN A 34 -11.34 -0.89 -0.21
C GLN A 34 -11.13 0.15 0.89
N GLU A 35 -10.91 -0.29 2.13
CA GLU A 35 -10.56 0.60 3.23
C GLU A 35 -9.21 1.31 2.98
N PHE A 36 -8.20 0.58 2.52
CA PHE A 36 -6.90 1.15 2.13
C PHE A 36 -7.03 2.21 1.02
N ILE A 37 -7.82 1.94 -0.03
CA ILE A 37 -8.06 2.90 -1.12
C ILE A 37 -8.72 4.17 -0.58
N ARG A 38 -9.68 4.04 0.36
CA ARG A 38 -10.34 5.18 1.00
C ARG A 38 -9.42 5.99 1.92
N GLU A 39 -8.56 5.31 2.69
CA GLU A 39 -7.60 5.97 3.59
C GLU A 39 -6.52 6.76 2.82
N VAL A 40 -6.02 6.21 1.71
CA VAL A 40 -4.98 6.86 0.88
C VAL A 40 -5.58 7.91 -0.05
N GLY A 41 -6.80 7.70 -0.53
CA GLY A 41 -7.49 8.54 -1.50
C GLY A 41 -7.33 8.01 -2.92
N GLU A 42 -8.46 7.87 -3.61
CA GLU A 42 -8.54 7.31 -4.97
C GLU A 42 -7.74 8.11 -6.00
N ASP A 43 -7.64 9.43 -5.85
CA ASP A 43 -6.97 10.29 -6.83
C ASP A 43 -5.45 10.30 -6.71
N VAL A 44 -4.91 9.86 -5.57
CA VAL A 44 -3.47 9.78 -5.30
C VAL A 44 -2.95 8.36 -5.52
N LEU A 45 -3.80 7.36 -5.32
CA LEU A 45 -3.41 5.97 -5.48
C LEU A 45 -3.32 5.58 -6.96
N PRO A 46 -2.25 4.91 -7.40
CA PRO A 46 -2.12 4.43 -8.78
C PRO A 46 -3.19 3.43 -9.19
N GLU A 47 -3.48 3.38 -10.49
CA GLU A 47 -4.42 2.42 -11.10
C GLU A 47 -4.05 0.97 -10.78
N GLU A 48 -2.77 0.62 -10.73
CA GLU A 48 -2.29 -0.74 -10.42
C GLU A 48 -2.69 -1.20 -9.01
N TYR A 49 -2.93 -0.25 -8.09
CA TYR A 49 -3.35 -0.52 -6.73
C TYR A 49 -4.86 -0.29 -6.51
N GLY A 50 -5.60 0.07 -7.56
CA GLY A 50 -7.05 0.27 -7.54
C GLY A 50 -7.50 1.73 -7.39
N GLY A 51 -6.60 2.71 -7.53
CA GLY A 51 -6.96 4.13 -7.59
C GLY A 51 -7.12 4.64 -9.02
N ARG A 52 -7.06 5.97 -9.17
CA ARG A 52 -7.23 6.71 -10.43
C ARG A 52 -5.98 7.49 -10.84
N ALA A 53 -4.92 7.46 -10.04
CA ALA A 53 -3.70 8.19 -10.36
C ALA A 53 -2.99 7.52 -11.53
N LYS A 54 -2.80 8.26 -12.61
CA LYS A 54 -2.02 7.80 -13.76
C LYS A 54 -0.56 8.10 -13.51
N LEU A 55 0.26 7.05 -13.38
CA LEU A 55 1.70 7.20 -13.34
C LEU A 55 2.18 7.70 -14.71
N VAL A 56 2.74 8.90 -14.74
CA VAL A 56 3.40 9.49 -15.90
C VAL A 56 4.86 9.70 -15.56
N LEU A 57 5.75 9.52 -16.54
CA LEU A 57 7.15 9.86 -16.34
C LEU A 57 7.26 11.35 -16.06
N LEU A 58 8.13 11.74 -15.13
CA LEU A 58 8.31 13.15 -14.75
C LEU A 58 8.60 14.05 -15.95
N GLN A 59 9.32 13.53 -16.95
CA GLN A 59 9.66 14.24 -18.19
C GLN A 59 8.44 14.53 -19.10
N ASP A 60 7.35 13.78 -18.94
CA ASP A 60 6.14 13.87 -19.77
C ASP A 60 5.02 14.65 -19.05
N VAL A 61 5.30 15.22 -17.87
CA VAL A 61 4.35 16.04 -17.11
C VAL A 61 4.24 17.41 -17.75
N ALA A 62 3.11 17.68 -18.42
CA ALA A 62 2.77 19.01 -18.90
C ALA A 62 2.26 19.87 -17.73
N VAL A 63 3.11 20.76 -17.22
CA VAL A 63 2.69 21.80 -16.26
C VAL A 63 2.20 23.00 -17.05
N ASN A 64 0.89 23.12 -17.23
CA ASN A 64 0.29 24.35 -17.75
C ASN A 64 0.30 25.41 -16.63
N TYR A 65 1.01 26.52 -16.87
CA TYR A 65 0.98 27.74 -16.07
C TYR A 65 -0.06 28.73 -16.61
#